data_AF-A0A6L5EGW8-F1
#
_entry.id   AF-A0A6L5EGW8-F1
#
_cell.length_a   1.000
_cell.length_b   1.000
_cell.length_c   1.000
_cell.angle_alpha   90.00
_cell.angle_beta   90.00
_cell.angle_gamma   90.00
#
_symmetry.space_group_name_H-M   'P 1'
#
loop_
_entity.id
_entity.type
_entity.pdbx_description
1 polymer ?
#
loop_
_entity_poly.entity_id
_entity_poly.type
_entity_poly.pdbx_seq_one_letter_code
_entity_poly.pdbx_strand_id
1 'polypeptide(L)' 'PEKMVYISCNVSTLARDLVRLVEVYDLHYIQSVDMFPHTARTEAVVKLIKKV' A
#
# COMPACT_ATOMS: atom_id res chain seq x y z
N PRO A 1 -10.12 11.58 2.35
CA PRO A 1 -9.11 12.25 3.21
C PRO A 1 -7.95 12.79 2.36
N GLU A 2 -7.24 13.83 2.82
CA GLU A 2 -6.07 14.37 2.10
C GLU A 2 -4.86 13.42 2.12
N LYS A 3 -4.67 12.68 3.21
CA LYS A 3 -3.61 11.67 3.36
C LYS A 3 -4.23 10.36 3.82
N MET A 4 -3.75 9.23 3.28
CA MET A 4 -4.20 7.89 3.62
C MET A 4 -3.00 6.96 3.73
N VAL A 5 -3.00 6.08 4.74
CA VAL A 5 -2.05 4.98 4.86
C VAL A 5 -2.80 3.67 4.65
N TYR A 6 -2.34 2.87 3.70
CA TYR A 6 -2.89 1.55 3.41
C TYR A 6 -1.86 0.50 3.85
N ILE A 7 -2.24 -0.43 4.72
CA ILE A 7 -1.39 -1.55 5.15
C ILE A 7 -2.04 -2.86 4.68
N SER A 8 -1.27 -3.73 4.02
CA SER A 8 -1.75 -5.03 3.53
C SER A 8 -0.74 -6.14 3.79
N CYS A 9 -1.22 -7.32 4.18
CA CYS A 9 -0.44 -8.56 4.23
C CYS A 9 -0.53 -9.39 2.92
N ASN A 10 -1.29 -8.92 1.93
CA ASN A 10 -1.43 -9.56 0.62
C ASN A 10 -1.14 -8.55 -0.50
N VAL A 11 -0.02 -8.77 -1.18
CA VAL A 11 0.49 -7.89 -2.24
C VAL A 11 -0.42 -7.92 -3.48
N SER A 12 -1.05 -9.04 -3.79
CA SER A 12 -1.91 -9.19 -4.97
C SER A 12 -3.20 -8.38 -4.86
N THR A 13 -3.86 -8.41 -3.70
CA THR A 13 -5.07 -7.59 -3.47
C THR A 13 -4.69 -6.12 -3.30
N LEU A 14 -3.55 -5.82 -2.67
CA LEU A 14 -3.03 -4.46 -2.58
C LEU A 14 -2.81 -3.86 -3.98
N ALA A 15 -2.13 -4.58 -4.88
CA ALA A 15 -1.87 -4.10 -6.23
C ALA A 15 -3.19 -3.81 -6.99
N ARG A 16 -4.19 -4.69 -6.87
CA ARG A 16 -5.52 -4.48 -7.46
C ARG A 16 -6.19 -3.21 -6.94
N ASP A 17 -6.14 -2.96 -5.63
CA ASP A 17 -6.73 -1.78 -5.02
C ASP A 17 -5.97 -0.50 -5.40
N LEU A 18 -4.63 -0.58 -5.44
CA LEU A 18 -3.79 0.54 -5.83
C LEU A 18 -4.09 1.02 -7.25
N VAL A 19 -4.37 0.12 -8.21
CA VAL A 19 -4.76 0.52 -9.58
C VAL A 19 -5.96 1.48 -9.57
N ARG A 20 -6.94 1.26 -8.70
CA ARG A 20 -8.11 2.15 -8.55
C ARG A 20 -7.78 3.39 -7.74
N LEU A 21 -7.00 3.24 -6.66
CA LEU A 21 -6.68 4.35 -5.77
C LEU A 21 -5.79 5.40 -6.45
N VAL A 22 -4.89 4.99 -7.34
CA VAL A 22 -4.02 5.93 -8.08
C VAL A 22 -4.78 6.84 -9.04
N GLU A 23 -6.05 6.57 -9.35
CA GLU A 23 -6.88 7.50 -10.14
C GLU A 23 -7.18 8.78 -9.35
N VAL A 24 -7.34 8.67 -8.03
CA VAL A 24 -7.75 9.78 -7.14
C VAL A 24 -6.63 10.24 -6.19
N TYR A 25 -5.62 9.39 -5.98
CA TYR A 25 -4.51 9.61 -5.06
C TYR A 25 -3.16 9.49 -5.77
N ASP A 26 -2.16 10.25 -5.33
CA ASP A 26 -0.76 10.07 -5.66
C ASP A 26 -0.09 9.10 -4.68
N LEU A 27 0.68 8.17 -5.24
CA LEU A 27 1.40 7.15 -4.50
C LEU A 27 2.78 7.70 -4.12
N HIS A 28 2.95 8.03 -2.85
CA HIS A 28 4.16 8.72 -2.36
C HIS A 28 5.24 7.77 -1.87
N TYR A 29 4.85 6.64 -1.29
CA TYR A 29 5.78 5.72 -0.66
C TYR A 29 5.16 4.33 -0.57
N ILE A 30 5.98 3.31 -0.80
CA ILE A 30 5.64 1.91 -0.55
C ILE A 30 6.83 1.24 0.13
N GLN A 31 6.56 0.48 1.19
CA GLN A 31 7.58 -0.25 1.94
C GLN A 31 7.06 -1.62 2.31
N SER A 32 7.81 -2.65 1.92
CA SER A 32 7.67 -3.98 2.46
C SER A 32 8.29 -4.05 3.86
N VAL A 33 7.53 -4.55 4.82
CA VAL A 33 7.95 -4.80 6.21
C VAL A 33 7.87 -6.29 6.46
N ASP A 34 8.97 -6.87 6.92
CA ASP A 34 9.01 -8.25 7.38
C ASP A 34 8.53 -8.31 8.84
N MET A 35 7.25 -8.65 9.01
CA MET A 35 6.65 -8.90 10.32
C MET A 35 6.72 -10.38 10.71
N PHE A 36 7.14 -11.27 9.79
CA PHE A 36 7.09 -12.71 9.96
C PHE A 36 8.37 -13.37 9.43
N PRO A 37 9.48 -13.27 10.18
CA PRO A 37 10.76 -13.84 9.79
C PRO A 37 10.63 -15.33 9.49
N HIS A 38 11.37 -15.80 8.48
CA HIS A 38 11.34 -17.19 8.00
C HIS A 38 10.01 -17.64 7.38
N THR A 39 9.13 -16.72 7.00
CA THR A 39 7.93 -17.03 6.22
C THR A 39 7.96 -16.31 4.87
N ALA A 40 7.15 -16.77 3.92
CA ALA A 40 6.95 -16.07 2.64
C ALA A 40 5.97 -14.89 2.76
N ARG A 41 5.44 -14.60 3.96
CA ARG A 41 4.50 -13.50 4.18
C ARG A 41 5.25 -12.20 4.35
N THR A 42 4.71 -11.13 3.78
CA THR A 42 5.28 -9.79 3.88
C THR A 42 4.13 -8.80 4.00
N GLU A 43 4.27 -7.84 4.90
CA GLU A 43 3.35 -6.71 4.95
C GLU A 43 3.87 -5.57 4.10
N ALA A 44 2.97 -4.79 3.50
CA ALA A 44 3.30 -3.63 2.72
C ALA A 44 2.55 -2.42 3.27
N VAL A 45 3.28 -1.34 3.53
CA VAL A 45 2.77 -0.04 3.97
C VAL A 45 2.84 0.91 2.79
N VAL A 46 1.71 1.53 2.45
CA VAL A 46 1.60 2.49 1.34
C VAL A 46 1.09 3.82 1.85
N LYS A 47 1.77 4.91 1.45
CA LYS A 47 1.34 6.28 1.71
C LYS A 47 0.74 6.88 0.44
N LEU A 48 -0.52 7.30 0.55
CA LEU A 48 -1.30 7.93 -0.50
C LEU A 48 -1.63 9.36 -0.10
N ILE A 49 -1.53 10.29 -1.05
CA ILE A 49 -1.93 11.71 -0.88
C ILE A 49 -2.97 12.04 -1.94
N LYS A 50 -4.07 12.71 -1.57
CA LYS A 50 -5.14 13.03 -2.51
C LYS A 50 -4.61 13.95 -3.61
N LYS A 51 -4.90 13.63 -4.87
CA LYS A 51 -4.61 14.51 -6.01
C LYS A 51 -5.36 15.83 -5.84
N VAL A 52 -4.65 16.94 -6.08
CA VAL A 52 -5.21 18.30 -6.05
C VAL A 52 -5.71 18.66 -7.44
#